data_AF-F3GQN5-F1
#
_entry.id   AF-F3GQN5-F1
#
_cell.length_a   1.000
_cell.length_b   1.000
_cell.length_c   1.000
_cell.angle_alpha   90.00
_cell.angle_beta   90.00
_cell.angle_gamma   90.00
#
_symmetry.space_group_name_H-M   'P 1'
#
loop_
_entity.id
_entity.type
_entity.pdbx_description
1 polymer ?
#
loop_
_entity_poly.entity_id
_entity_poly.type
_entity_poly.pdbx_seq_one_letter_code
_entity_poly.pdbx_strand_id
1 'polypeptide(L)' 'EVVGLAVKPQMMKNVCQALKPCLEPHQLIVSVAAGITCASMTQWLGE' A
#
# COMPACT_ATOMS: atom_id res chain seq x y z
N GLU A 1 -3.51 11.50 8.36
CA GLU A 1 -3.74 11.79 6.92
C GLU A 1 -4.04 10.50 6.18
N VAL A 2 -4.65 10.56 4.98
CA VAL A 2 -5.11 9.38 4.23
C VAL A 2 -4.33 9.26 2.91
N VAL A 3 -3.79 8.08 2.63
CA VAL A 3 -3.06 7.76 1.40
C VAL A 3 -3.90 6.78 0.57
N GLY A 4 -4.28 7.21 -0.63
CA GLY A 4 -5.02 6.38 -1.59
C GLY A 4 -4.11 5.71 -2.62
N LEU A 5 -4.22 4.38 -2.76
CA LEU A 5 -3.49 3.58 -3.76
C LEU A 5 -4.43 3.19 -4.90
N ALA A 6 -4.27 3.89 -6.04
CA ALA A 6 -5.04 3.69 -7.27
C ALA A 6 -4.15 3.24 -8.45
N VAL A 7 -3.17 2.37 -8.18
CA VAL A 7 -2.28 1.83 -9.20
C VAL A 7 -2.78 0.48 -9.72
N LYS A 8 -2.29 0.07 -10.89
CA LYS A 8 -2.58 -1.28 -11.42
C LYS A 8 -2.13 -2.35 -10.41
N PRO A 9 -2.90 -3.44 -10.18
CA PRO A 9 -2.55 -4.48 -9.20
C PRO A 9 -1.15 -5.06 -9.39
N GLN A 10 -0.71 -5.21 -10.64
CA GLN A 10 0.62 -5.73 -11.00
C GLN A 10 1.78 -4.86 -10.46
N MET A 11 1.53 -3.56 -10.24
CA MET A 11 2.54 -2.62 -9.76
C MET A 11 2.46 -2.38 -8.25
N MET A 12 1.40 -2.84 -7.57
CA MET A 12 1.13 -2.53 -6.15
C MET A 12 2.32 -2.87 -5.24
N LYS A 13 2.93 -4.04 -5.42
CA LYS A 13 4.08 -4.46 -4.59
C LYS A 13 5.24 -3.47 -4.66
N ASN A 14 5.64 -3.08 -5.88
CA ASN A 14 6.74 -2.15 -6.08
C ASN A 14 6.41 -0.76 -5.51
N VAL A 15 5.17 -0.32 -5.68
CA VAL A 15 4.67 0.96 -5.14
C VAL A 15 4.69 0.95 -3.61
N CYS A 16 4.15 -0.09 -2.95
CA CYS A 16 4.19 -0.23 -1.50
C CYS A 16 5.62 -0.22 -0.95
N GLN A 17 6.55 -0.92 -1.61
CA GLN A 17 7.96 -0.97 -1.22
C GLN A 17 8.64 0.40 -1.35
N ALA A 18 8.33 1.15 -2.41
CA ALA A 18 8.84 2.51 -2.60
C ALA A 18 8.22 3.52 -1.62
N LEU A 19 6.96 3.30 -1.20
CA LEU A 19 6.25 4.13 -0.23
C LEU A 19 6.69 3.88 1.21
N LYS A 20 7.13 2.66 1.55
CA LYS A 20 7.56 2.27 2.90
C LYS A 20 8.41 3.32 3.65
N PRO A 21 9.51 3.87 3.10
CA PRO A 21 10.32 4.88 3.80
C PRO A 21 9.64 6.24 3.97
N CYS A 22 8.57 6.52 3.24
CA CYS A 22 7.83 7.77 3.26
C CYS A 22 6.55 7.70 4.11
N LEU A 23 6.22 6.52 4.65
CA LEU A 23 5.02 6.32 5.44
C LEU A 23 5.24 6.75 6.89
N GLU A 24 4.29 7.53 7.39
CA GLU A 24 4.25 7.93 8.79
C GLU A 24 3.39 6.96 9.62
N PRO A 25 3.69 6.76 10.92
CA PRO A 25 3.00 5.77 11.75
C PRO A 25 1.48 5.95 11.91
N HIS A 26 0.92 7.11 11.55
CA HIS A 26 -0.50 7.45 11.73
C HIS A 26 -1.22 7.70 10.39
N GLN A 27 -0.69 7.17 9.29
CA GLN A 27 -1.33 7.27 7.98
C GLN A 27 -2.30 6.11 7.73
N LEU A 28 -3.52 6.45 7.29
CA LEU A 28 -4.50 5.47 6.84
C LEU A 28 -4.26 5.17 5.36
N ILE A 29 -4.08 3.89 5.01
CA ILE A 29 -3.92 3.47 3.62
C ILE A 29 -5.22 2.87 3.10
N VAL A 30 -5.68 3.36 1.96
CA VAL A 30 -6.89 2.88 1.27
C VAL A 30 -6.48 2.44 -0.14
N SER A 31 -6.87 1.22 -0.54
CA SER A 31 -6.56 0.67 -1.86
C SER A 31 -7.82 0.31 -2.63
N VAL A 32 -7.83 0.58 -3.92
CA VAL A 32 -8.90 0.18 -4.86
C VAL A 32 -8.48 -0.97 -5.79
N ALA A 33 -7.32 -1.59 -5.52
CA ALA A 33 -6.78 -2.65 -6.35
C ALA A 33 -7.56 -3.97 -6.15
N ALA A 34 -8.27 -4.41 -7.19
CA ALA A 34 -8.99 -5.69 -7.18
C ALA A 34 -8.01 -6.88 -7.03
N GLY A 35 -8.37 -7.83 -6.16
CA GLY A 35 -7.61 -9.07 -5.95
C GLY A 35 -6.38 -8.93 -5.04
N ILE A 36 -6.15 -7.77 -4.42
CA ILE A 36 -5.09 -7.59 -3.41
C ILE A 36 -5.72 -7.63 -2.03
N THR A 37 -5.26 -8.55 -1.18
CA THR A 37 -5.72 -8.63 0.20
C THR A 37 -5.01 -7.61 1.09
N CYS A 38 -5.66 -7.21 2.19
CA CYS A 38 -5.02 -6.34 3.19
C CYS A 38 -3.74 -6.97 3.74
N ALA A 39 -3.73 -8.29 3.98
CA ALA A 39 -2.54 -9.00 4.47
C ALA A 39 -1.34 -8.89 3.52
N SER A 40 -1.54 -9.07 2.21
CA SER A 40 -0.47 -8.89 1.22
C SER A 40 0.05 -7.46 1.20
N MET A 41 -0.84 -6.48 1.35
CA MET A 41 -0.50 -5.06 1.35
C MET A 41 0.29 -4.68 2.60
N THR A 42 -0.18 -5.07 3.79
CA THR A 42 0.52 -4.94 5.09
C THR A 42 1.93 -5.52 5.00
N GLN A 43 2.07 -6.74 4.45
CA GLN A 43 3.37 -7.38 4.26
C GLN A 43 4.35 -6.57 3.39
N TRP A 44 3.86 -5.89 2.35
CA TRP A 44 4.72 -5.08 1.47
C TRP A 44 5.06 -3.71 2.04
N LEU A 45 4.16 -3.16 2.84
CA LEU A 45 4.35 -1.91 3.57
C LEU A 45 5.25 -2.12 4.80
N GLY A 46 5.36 -3.36 5.27
CA GLY A 46 6.30 -3.79 6.31
C GLY A 46 5.84 -3.55 7.74
N GLU A 47 4.53 -3.59 7.95
CA GLU A 47 3.93 -3.86 9.26
C GLU A 47 4.19 -5.31 9.70
#